data_AF-A0A7C7UXC6-F1
#
_entry.id   AF-A0A7C7UXC6-F1
#
_cell.length_a   1.000
_cell.length_b   1.000
_cell.length_c   1.000
_cell.angle_alpha   90.00
_cell.angle_beta   90.00
_cell.angle_gamma   90.00
#
_symmetry.space_group_name_H-M   'P 1'
#
loop_
_entity.id
_entity.type
_entity.pdbx_description
1 polymer ?
#
loop_
_entity_poly.entity_id
_entity_poly.type
_entity_poly.pdbx_seq_one_letter_code
_entity_poly.pdbx_strand_id
1 'polypeptide(L)'
;MNTSPITRVHSPDQGEPLAFTDAGKAVAHLQTLYTQATGFLCERFSQALTSGAPEATRYRAFYPEIRLRTSTFAAVDSRLSFGHVSEPGTYATTITCPDLFGNYLTQQIGLLLKNHKVSVWVGPSMTPMPVHFAVASDKSITVPQEGAGAFTLRDVFDVPDLATTNDDIVNGLGFTYEDGAQPLAPFTAQRIDYSLARLNHYTATDPHHFQNHVLFTNYQFYVDEFEAYARAKLSDPASGYTSFVATGNIEITDPKALI
;
A
#
# COMPACT_ATOMS: atom_id res chain seq x y z
N MET A 1 27.20 -30.55 16.35
CA MET A 1 26.10 -29.68 16.78
C MET A 1 26.26 -28.36 16.04
N ASN A 2 25.48 -28.14 14.98
CA ASN A 2 25.49 -26.87 14.25
C ASN A 2 24.72 -25.85 15.08
N THR A 3 25.43 -25.00 15.82
CA THR A 3 24.86 -23.78 16.37
C THR A 3 24.68 -22.81 15.20
N SER A 4 23.51 -22.81 14.58
CA SER A 4 23.15 -21.72 13.67
C SER A 4 23.32 -20.41 14.44
N PRO A 5 24.13 -19.44 13.95
CA PRO A 5 24.32 -18.18 14.65
C PRO A 5 22.97 -17.48 14.81
N ILE A 6 22.74 -16.88 15.98
CA ILE A 6 21.53 -16.12 16.27
C ILE A 6 21.46 -14.95 15.28
N THR A 7 20.51 -14.98 14.35
CA THR A 7 20.30 -13.88 13.41
C THR A 7 19.77 -12.66 14.17
N ARG A 8 20.56 -11.59 14.23
CA ARG A 8 20.15 -10.31 14.81
C ARG A 8 19.21 -9.60 13.83
N VAL A 9 18.02 -9.22 14.28
CA VAL A 9 17.13 -8.36 13.48
C VAL A 9 17.54 -6.90 13.70
N HIS A 10 17.77 -6.18 12.62
CA HIS A 10 18.03 -4.74 12.62
C HIS A 10 16.87 -4.01 11.92
N SER A 11 16.28 -3.07 12.65
CA SER A 11 15.08 -2.34 12.23
C SER A 11 15.25 -0.85 12.48
N PRO A 12 14.60 0.03 11.70
CA PRO A 12 14.57 1.45 11.99
C PRO A 12 13.82 1.68 13.31
N ASP A 13 14.26 2.64 14.11
CA ASP A 13 13.48 3.13 15.25
C ASP A 13 12.41 4.08 14.73
N GLN A 14 11.16 3.64 14.80
CA GLN A 14 10.00 4.39 14.33
C GLN A 14 9.13 4.92 15.49
N GLY A 15 9.58 4.74 16.73
CA GLY A 15 8.88 5.18 17.94
C GLY A 15 7.60 4.41 18.25
N GLU A 16 6.89 4.92 19.26
CA GLU A 16 5.62 4.37 19.75
C GLU A 16 4.41 4.94 18.98
N PRO A 17 3.27 4.23 18.94
CA PRO A 17 2.04 4.73 18.32
C PRO A 17 1.56 6.06 18.91
N LEU A 18 1.14 6.98 18.03
CA LEU A 18 0.61 8.30 18.38
C LEU A 18 -0.89 8.40 18.11
N ALA A 19 -1.60 9.14 18.96
CA ALA A 19 -3.03 9.37 18.81
C ALA A 19 -3.33 10.64 17.99
N PHE A 20 -4.30 10.55 17.09
CA PHE A 20 -4.71 11.64 16.21
C PHE A 20 -6.23 11.86 16.24
N THR A 21 -6.63 13.13 16.29
CA THR A 21 -8.01 13.59 16.13
C THR A 21 -8.21 14.40 14.84
N ASP A 22 -7.18 14.44 14.00
CA ASP A 22 -7.17 15.11 12.70
C ASP A 22 -6.72 14.10 11.63
N ALA A 23 -7.55 13.92 10.60
CA ALA A 23 -7.32 12.92 9.57
C ALA A 23 -6.07 13.24 8.73
N GLY A 24 -5.83 14.51 8.39
CA GLY A 24 -4.67 14.91 7.61
C GLY A 24 -3.37 14.67 8.36
N LYS A 25 -3.34 14.96 9.67
CA LYS A 25 -2.17 14.68 10.52
C LYS A 25 -1.92 13.18 10.68
N ALA A 26 -2.97 12.37 10.79
CA ALA A 26 -2.83 10.91 10.83
C ALA A 26 -2.22 10.38 9.52
N VAL A 27 -2.70 10.85 8.36
CA VAL A 27 -2.15 10.47 7.04
C VAL A 27 -0.71 10.93 6.87
N ALA A 28 -0.38 12.17 7.25
CA ALA A 28 1.00 12.66 7.21
C ALA A 28 1.95 11.80 8.06
N HIS A 29 1.48 11.30 9.19
CA HIS A 29 2.28 10.39 10.02
C HIS A 29 2.42 9.00 9.39
N LEU A 30 1.37 8.44 8.78
CA LEU A 30 1.44 7.20 8.00
C LEU A 30 2.47 7.33 6.86
N GLN A 31 2.47 8.46 6.14
CA GLN A 31 3.46 8.77 5.11
C GLN A 31 4.88 8.78 5.67
N THR A 32 5.09 9.47 6.79
CA THR A 32 6.41 9.53 7.46
C THR A 32 6.94 8.14 7.82
N LEU A 33 6.10 7.32 8.47
CA LEU A 33 6.48 5.95 8.86
C LEU A 33 6.76 5.06 7.63
N TYR A 34 5.96 5.20 6.57
CA TYR A 34 6.18 4.45 5.34
C TYR A 34 7.49 4.83 4.67
N THR A 35 7.77 6.13 4.51
CA THR A 35 9.02 6.64 3.93
C THR A 35 10.26 6.20 4.72
N GLN A 36 10.17 6.19 6.05
CA GLN A 36 11.26 5.70 6.90
C GLN A 36 11.52 4.20 6.70
N ALA A 37 10.46 3.40 6.66
CA ALA A 37 10.56 1.95 6.47
C ALA A 37 11.14 1.60 5.09
N THR A 38 10.62 2.21 4.02
CA THR A 38 11.10 1.97 2.65
C THR A 38 12.51 2.51 2.46
N GLY A 39 12.80 3.72 2.94
CA GLY A 39 14.14 4.32 2.88
C GLY A 39 15.20 3.45 3.56
N PHE A 40 14.90 2.94 4.76
CA PHE A 40 15.77 2.00 5.47
C PHE A 40 16.04 0.73 4.65
N LEU A 41 15.00 0.12 4.08
CA LEU A 41 15.15 -1.10 3.29
C LEU A 41 15.94 -0.85 2.00
N CYS A 42 15.69 0.24 1.29
CA CYS A 42 16.43 0.63 0.07
C CYS A 42 17.91 0.90 0.36
N GLU A 43 18.22 1.61 1.44
CA GLU A 43 19.60 1.89 1.87
C GLU A 43 20.34 0.59 2.17
N ARG A 44 19.75 -0.28 3.00
CA ARG A 44 20.36 -1.55 3.40
C ARG A 44 20.48 -2.52 2.23
N PHE A 45 19.50 -2.56 1.34
CA PHE A 45 19.55 -3.37 0.13
C PHE A 45 20.71 -2.92 -0.77
N SER A 46 20.81 -1.62 -1.06
CA SER A 46 21.89 -1.06 -1.86
C SER A 46 23.27 -1.35 -1.24
N GLN A 47 23.41 -1.16 0.08
CA GLN A 47 24.64 -1.46 0.80
C GLN A 47 25.02 -2.94 0.69
N ALA A 48 24.06 -3.85 0.84
CA ALA A 48 24.30 -5.29 0.74
C ALA A 48 24.71 -5.72 -0.68
N LEU A 49 24.18 -5.06 -1.73
CA LEU A 49 24.60 -5.28 -3.11
C LEU A 49 26.05 -4.84 -3.36
N THR A 50 26.47 -3.70 -2.80
CA THR A 50 27.81 -3.16 -3.05
C THR A 50 28.90 -3.78 -2.18
N SER A 51 28.58 -4.09 -0.92
CA SER A 51 29.56 -4.46 0.10
C SER A 51 29.44 -5.92 0.57
N GLY A 52 28.46 -6.66 0.04
CA GLY A 52 28.11 -7.99 0.52
C GLY A 52 27.12 -7.95 1.69
N ALA A 53 26.44 -9.08 1.91
CA ALA A 53 25.50 -9.20 3.02
C ALA A 53 26.21 -9.24 4.38
N PRO A 54 25.61 -8.65 5.42
CA PRO A 54 26.13 -8.79 6.77
C PRO A 54 26.03 -10.24 7.26
N GLU A 55 27.04 -10.69 8.00
CA GLU A 55 26.95 -11.98 8.69
C GLU A 55 25.91 -11.90 9.82
N ALA A 56 25.08 -12.95 9.93
CA ALA A 56 24.11 -13.14 11.01
C ALA A 56 23.18 -11.94 11.30
N THR A 57 22.87 -11.10 10.30
CA THR A 57 21.98 -9.95 10.46
C THR A 57 20.86 -9.96 9.42
N ARG A 58 19.62 -9.79 9.87
CA ARG A 58 18.44 -9.59 9.03
C ARG A 58 17.99 -8.15 9.14
N TYR A 59 17.85 -7.46 8.02
CA TYR A 59 17.22 -6.15 7.96
C TYR A 59 15.72 -6.30 7.80
N ARG A 60 14.96 -5.64 8.69
CA ARG A 60 13.51 -5.69 8.70
C ARG A 60 12.93 -4.31 9.01
N ALA A 61 12.02 -3.84 8.18
CA ALA A 61 11.14 -2.74 8.50
C ALA A 61 9.69 -3.22 8.46
N PHE A 62 8.79 -2.45 9.06
CA PHE A 62 7.39 -2.82 9.20
C PHE A 62 6.50 -1.82 8.47
N TYR A 63 5.35 -2.29 8.00
CA TYR A 63 4.34 -1.36 7.49
C TYR A 63 3.82 -0.46 8.61
N PRO A 64 3.41 0.78 8.33
CA PRO A 64 2.59 1.55 9.24
C PRO A 64 1.25 0.84 9.51
N GLU A 65 0.67 1.12 10.68
CA GLU A 65 -0.63 0.63 11.10
C GLU A 65 -1.49 1.78 11.58
N ILE A 66 -2.80 1.67 11.33
CA ILE A 66 -3.81 2.50 11.97
C ILE A 66 -4.72 1.61 12.83
N ARG A 67 -5.03 2.09 14.04
CA ARG A 67 -5.91 1.43 15.00
C ARG A 67 -7.04 2.36 15.44
N LEU A 68 -8.20 1.76 15.70
CA LEU A 68 -9.38 2.38 16.27
C LEU A 68 -9.88 1.51 17.42
N ARG A 69 -10.17 2.12 18.57
CA ARG A 69 -10.85 1.43 19.67
C ARG A 69 -12.15 2.13 19.98
N THR A 70 -13.26 1.40 19.93
CA THR A 70 -14.58 1.89 20.34
C THR A 70 -15.15 1.00 21.44
N SER A 71 -15.83 1.60 22.42
CA SER A 71 -16.50 0.91 23.52
C SER A 71 -18.02 0.91 23.40
N THR A 72 -18.57 1.48 22.32
CA THR A 72 -20.01 1.71 22.17
C THR A 72 -20.48 1.33 20.78
N PHE A 73 -21.75 0.92 20.68
CA PHE A 73 -22.48 0.86 19.41
C PHE A 73 -22.83 2.29 18.99
N ALA A 74 -21.90 2.97 18.34
CA ALA A 74 -22.10 4.34 17.90
C ALA A 74 -23.32 4.41 16.94
N ALA A 75 -24.18 5.42 17.13
CA ALA A 75 -25.25 5.70 16.18
C ALA A 75 -24.63 6.31 14.91
N VAL A 76 -24.37 5.47 13.92
CA VAL A 76 -23.77 5.89 12.66
C VAL A 76 -24.84 6.50 11.75
N ASP A 77 -24.47 7.55 11.01
CA ASP A 77 -25.27 8.08 9.90
C ASP A 77 -25.50 6.99 8.84
N SER A 78 -26.70 6.43 8.82
CA SER A 78 -27.07 5.27 7.98
C SER A 78 -27.12 5.59 6.48
N ARG A 79 -26.87 6.84 6.07
CA ARG A 79 -26.83 7.23 4.65
C ARG A 79 -25.55 6.78 3.94
N LEU A 80 -24.46 6.57 4.69
CA LEU A 80 -23.22 6.02 4.15
C LEU A 80 -23.10 4.55 4.53
N SER A 81 -22.90 3.69 3.53
CA SER A 81 -22.66 2.25 3.73
C SER A 81 -21.26 1.94 4.27
N PHE A 82 -20.42 2.94 4.49
CA PHE A 82 -19.01 2.81 4.91
C PHE A 82 -18.61 3.90 5.92
N GLY A 83 -17.35 3.88 6.37
CA GLY A 83 -16.79 4.89 7.28
C GLY A 83 -17.18 4.69 8.74
N HIS A 84 -17.51 3.46 9.14
CA HIS A 84 -17.83 3.10 10.51
C HIS A 84 -17.49 1.64 10.81
N VAL A 85 -17.56 1.28 12.10
CA VAL A 85 -17.47 -0.10 12.59
C VAL A 85 -18.73 -0.40 13.39
N SER A 86 -19.22 -1.63 13.31
CA SER A 86 -20.56 -1.97 13.82
C SER A 86 -20.59 -2.31 15.30
N GLU A 87 -19.47 -2.79 15.87
CA GLU A 87 -19.43 -3.33 17.23
C GLU A 87 -18.36 -2.63 18.08
N PRO A 88 -18.53 -2.58 19.41
CA PRO A 88 -17.45 -2.27 20.33
C PRO A 88 -16.26 -3.23 20.11
N GLY A 89 -15.06 -2.70 20.05
CA GLY A 89 -13.88 -3.50 19.79
C GLY A 89 -12.65 -2.68 19.45
N THR A 90 -11.56 -3.40 19.20
CA THR A 90 -10.33 -2.85 18.63
C THR A 90 -10.24 -3.29 17.18
N TYR A 91 -10.01 -2.33 16.30
CA TYR A 91 -9.88 -2.53 14.86
C TYR A 91 -8.52 -2.02 14.41
N ALA A 92 -7.86 -2.75 13.51
CA ALA A 92 -6.55 -2.40 12.99
C ALA A 92 -6.48 -2.62 11.48
N THR A 93 -5.63 -1.87 10.79
CA THR A 93 -5.18 -2.24 9.44
C THR A 93 -3.76 -1.75 9.19
N THR A 94 -2.97 -2.57 8.51
CA THR A 94 -1.68 -2.15 7.97
C THR A 94 -1.88 -1.34 6.69
N ILE A 95 -1.00 -0.35 6.47
CA ILE A 95 -1.09 0.61 5.37
C ILE A 95 0.16 0.51 4.50
N THR A 96 -0.03 0.53 3.19
CA THR A 96 1.04 0.71 2.19
C THR A 96 0.71 1.87 1.26
N CYS A 97 1.71 2.37 0.54
CA CYS A 97 1.60 3.48 -0.42
C CYS A 97 0.68 4.63 0.04
N PRO A 98 0.84 5.19 1.26
CA PRO A 98 -0.06 6.21 1.79
C PRO A 98 -0.11 7.48 0.93
N ASP A 99 0.90 7.75 0.11
CA ASP A 99 0.87 8.83 -0.90
C ASP A 99 -0.15 8.56 -2.01
N LEU A 100 -0.18 7.34 -2.55
CA LEU A 100 -1.16 6.91 -3.56
C LEU A 100 -2.58 6.96 -2.99
N PHE A 101 -2.76 6.51 -1.74
CA PHE A 101 -4.06 6.44 -1.09
C PHE A 101 -4.43 7.67 -0.24
N GLY A 102 -3.67 8.77 -0.31
CA GLY A 102 -3.79 9.89 0.63
C GLY A 102 -5.20 10.48 0.74
N ASN A 103 -5.87 10.66 -0.41
CA ASN A 103 -7.27 11.13 -0.45
C ASN A 103 -8.25 10.13 0.18
N TYR A 104 -8.10 8.84 -0.15
CA TYR A 104 -8.92 7.77 0.41
C TYR A 104 -8.75 7.67 1.93
N LEU A 105 -7.50 7.63 2.41
CA LEU A 105 -7.18 7.53 3.83
C LEU A 105 -7.70 8.75 4.60
N THR A 106 -7.51 9.96 4.08
CA THR A 106 -8.02 11.19 4.71
C THR A 106 -9.54 11.15 4.85
N GLN A 107 -10.25 10.72 3.80
CA GLN A 107 -11.70 10.59 3.84
C GLN A 107 -12.16 9.54 4.86
N GLN A 108 -11.59 8.33 4.83
CA GLN A 108 -12.02 7.24 5.70
C GLN A 108 -11.71 7.54 7.17
N ILE A 109 -10.52 8.03 7.48
CA ILE A 109 -10.16 8.45 8.84
C ILE A 109 -11.08 9.58 9.31
N GLY A 110 -11.37 10.55 8.45
CA GLY A 110 -12.30 11.64 8.75
C GLY A 110 -13.70 11.12 9.12
N LEU A 111 -14.20 10.11 8.40
CA LEU A 111 -15.48 9.47 8.72
C LEU A 111 -15.43 8.72 10.06
N LEU A 112 -14.36 7.96 10.34
CA LEU A 112 -14.19 7.26 11.62
C LEU A 112 -14.17 8.24 12.80
N LEU A 113 -13.39 9.31 12.71
CA LEU A 113 -13.33 10.35 13.73
C LEU A 113 -14.69 11.03 13.93
N LYS A 114 -15.39 11.33 12.82
CA LYS A 114 -16.72 11.96 12.84
C LYS A 114 -17.77 11.06 13.48
N ASN A 115 -17.77 9.76 13.17
CA ASN A 115 -18.83 8.84 13.57
C ASN A 115 -18.61 8.27 14.98
N HIS A 116 -17.37 7.97 15.35
CA HIS A 116 -17.06 7.32 16.63
C HIS A 116 -16.62 8.29 17.72
N LYS A 117 -16.21 9.51 17.37
CA LYS A 117 -15.76 10.55 18.34
C LYS A 117 -14.60 10.09 19.24
N VAL A 118 -13.77 9.19 18.74
CA VAL A 118 -12.54 8.71 19.39
C VAL A 118 -11.34 9.00 18.49
N SER A 119 -10.14 9.06 19.07
CA SER A 119 -8.90 9.18 18.30
C SER A 119 -8.58 7.90 17.53
N VAL A 120 -7.91 8.05 16.38
CA VAL A 120 -7.20 6.95 15.74
C VAL A 120 -5.76 6.92 16.23
N TRP A 121 -5.17 5.74 16.31
CA TRP A 121 -3.77 5.55 16.70
C TRP A 121 -2.97 5.11 15.49
N VAL A 122 -1.83 5.74 15.24
CA VAL A 122 -0.94 5.43 14.12
C VAL A 122 0.45 5.15 14.64
N GLY A 123 1.05 4.04 14.21
CA GLY A 123 2.40 3.62 14.61
C GLY A 123 2.95 2.54 13.69
N PRO A 124 4.16 2.01 13.96
CA PRO A 124 4.66 0.83 13.25
C PRO A 124 3.79 -0.40 13.58
N SER A 125 3.51 -1.22 12.56
CA SER A 125 2.88 -2.54 12.74
C SER A 125 3.90 -3.59 13.19
N MET A 126 3.42 -4.82 13.37
CA MET A 126 4.28 -6.02 13.47
C MET A 126 4.41 -6.77 12.14
N THR A 127 3.81 -6.28 11.05
CA THR A 127 3.85 -6.91 9.73
C THR A 127 5.10 -6.49 8.95
N PRO A 128 6.04 -7.40 8.67
CA PRO A 128 7.25 -7.06 7.93
C PRO A 128 6.95 -6.65 6.50
N MET A 129 7.65 -5.63 6.01
CA MET A 129 7.59 -5.18 4.61
C MET A 129 8.58 -5.98 3.75
N PRO A 130 8.11 -6.74 2.75
CA PRO A 130 9.00 -7.38 1.81
C PRO A 130 9.84 -6.35 1.04
N VAL A 131 11.16 -6.61 0.95
CA VAL A 131 12.11 -5.68 0.31
C VAL A 131 11.76 -5.37 -1.14
N HIS A 132 11.13 -6.32 -1.84
CA HIS A 132 10.69 -6.19 -3.23
C HIS A 132 9.73 -5.02 -3.43
N PHE A 133 8.84 -4.77 -2.47
CA PHE A 133 7.85 -3.70 -2.55
C PHE A 133 8.45 -2.35 -2.11
N ALA A 134 9.37 -2.37 -1.14
CA ALA A 134 10.09 -1.16 -0.72
C ALA A 134 10.91 -0.56 -1.88
N VAL A 135 11.69 -1.40 -2.57
CA VAL A 135 12.57 -0.96 -3.67
C VAL A 135 11.85 -0.76 -4.99
N ALA A 136 10.66 -1.34 -5.20
CA ALA A 136 9.87 -1.10 -6.42
C ALA A 136 9.49 0.39 -6.59
N SER A 137 9.48 1.16 -5.50
CA SER A 137 9.26 2.60 -5.53
C SER A 137 10.48 3.39 -6.02
N ASP A 138 11.68 2.79 -6.00
CA ASP A 138 12.93 3.39 -6.45
C ASP A 138 13.37 2.82 -7.80
N LYS A 139 13.12 3.59 -8.88
CA LYS A 139 13.45 3.19 -10.26
C LYS A 139 14.95 2.99 -10.50
N SER A 140 15.82 3.44 -9.59
CA SER A 140 17.26 3.23 -9.70
C SER A 140 17.71 1.85 -9.22
N ILE A 141 16.85 1.12 -8.49
CA ILE A 141 17.16 -0.17 -7.89
C ILE A 141 16.39 -1.27 -8.61
N THR A 142 17.11 -2.21 -9.21
CA THR A 142 16.51 -3.43 -9.77
C THR A 142 16.85 -4.62 -8.87
N VAL A 143 15.84 -5.34 -8.37
CA VAL A 143 16.06 -6.60 -7.64
C VAL A 143 16.21 -7.73 -8.65
N PRO A 144 17.35 -8.44 -8.70
CA PRO A 144 17.50 -9.59 -9.57
C PRO A 144 16.53 -10.71 -9.15
N GLN A 145 15.78 -11.28 -10.10
CA GLN A 145 14.85 -12.39 -9.83
C GLN A 145 15.55 -13.66 -9.31
N GLU A 146 16.83 -13.86 -9.67
CA GLU A 146 17.62 -15.04 -9.29
C GLU A 146 18.40 -14.87 -7.97
N GLY A 147 18.12 -13.78 -7.24
CA GLY A 147 18.87 -13.38 -6.06
C GLY A 147 20.02 -12.42 -6.40
N ALA A 148 20.39 -11.57 -5.45
CA ALA A 148 21.63 -10.83 -5.54
C ALA A 148 22.76 -11.87 -5.50
N GLY A 149 23.54 -12.03 -6.57
CA GLY A 149 24.55 -13.11 -6.72
C GLY A 149 25.62 -13.21 -5.62
N ALA A 150 25.58 -12.35 -4.59
CA ALA A 150 26.44 -12.37 -3.42
C ALA A 150 25.80 -12.96 -2.14
N PHE A 151 24.47 -13.13 -2.05
CA PHE A 151 23.80 -13.67 -0.86
C PHE A 151 22.34 -14.13 -1.11
N THR A 152 21.83 -15.03 -0.27
CA THR A 152 20.42 -15.44 -0.31
C THR A 152 19.54 -14.32 0.27
N LEU A 153 18.71 -13.70 -0.57
CA LEU A 153 17.87 -12.55 -0.20
C LEU A 153 16.97 -12.84 1.02
N ARG A 154 16.42 -14.05 1.12
CA ARG A 154 15.53 -14.49 2.21
C ARG A 154 16.23 -14.61 3.57
N ASP A 155 17.55 -14.75 3.58
CA ASP A 155 18.34 -14.83 4.82
C ASP A 155 18.56 -13.44 5.41
N VAL A 156 18.62 -12.41 4.56
CA VAL A 156 18.98 -11.03 4.94
C VAL A 156 17.76 -10.11 5.00
N PHE A 157 16.72 -10.35 4.19
CA PHE A 157 15.54 -9.50 4.08
C PHE A 157 14.25 -10.31 4.12
N ASP A 158 13.15 -9.62 4.43
CA ASP A 158 11.81 -10.14 4.22
C ASP A 158 11.45 -10.15 2.73
N VAL A 159 10.80 -11.24 2.30
CA VAL A 159 10.38 -11.46 0.92
C VAL A 159 8.90 -11.81 0.89
N PRO A 160 8.18 -11.61 -0.24
CA PRO A 160 6.76 -11.91 -0.30
C PRO A 160 6.46 -13.37 0.06
N ASP A 161 5.40 -13.57 0.82
CA ASP A 161 4.86 -14.89 1.16
C ASP A 161 3.42 -14.99 0.65
N LEU A 162 3.14 -16.05 -0.12
CA LEU A 162 1.81 -16.31 -0.66
C LEU A 162 0.82 -16.68 0.44
N ALA A 163 1.27 -17.24 1.57
CA ALA A 163 0.38 -17.61 2.67
C ALA A 163 -0.26 -16.38 3.35
N THR A 164 0.45 -15.25 3.40
CA THR A 164 -0.04 -14.00 4.01
C THR A 164 -0.67 -13.04 3.00
N THR A 165 -0.54 -13.33 1.70
CA THR A 165 -1.16 -12.58 0.60
C THR A 165 -2.50 -13.24 0.23
N ASN A 166 -3.50 -13.06 1.08
CA ASN A 166 -4.80 -13.74 0.96
C ASN A 166 -5.99 -12.76 0.94
N ASP A 167 -7.19 -13.32 0.77
CA ASP A 167 -8.46 -12.60 0.72
C ASP A 167 -9.36 -12.94 1.93
N ASP A 168 -8.77 -13.36 3.06
CA ASP A 168 -9.50 -13.90 4.22
C ASP A 168 -10.50 -12.88 4.81
N ILE A 169 -10.11 -11.60 4.85
CA ILE A 169 -10.98 -10.51 5.35
C ILE A 169 -12.21 -10.35 4.45
N VAL A 170 -12.03 -10.17 3.15
CA VAL A 170 -13.14 -9.94 2.20
C VAL A 170 -14.00 -11.18 1.97
N ASN A 171 -13.42 -12.37 2.12
CA ASN A 171 -14.16 -13.63 2.05
C ASN A 171 -14.88 -13.98 3.37
N GLY A 172 -14.68 -13.19 4.44
CA GLY A 172 -15.33 -13.41 5.73
C GLY A 172 -14.85 -14.65 6.46
N LEU A 173 -13.58 -15.06 6.25
CA LEU A 173 -13.01 -16.29 6.82
C LEU A 173 -12.53 -16.14 8.28
N GLY A 174 -13.05 -15.14 9.01
CA GLY A 174 -12.78 -14.96 10.44
C GLY A 174 -11.39 -14.40 10.77
N PHE A 175 -10.82 -13.56 9.90
CA PHE A 175 -9.51 -12.94 10.12
C PHE A 175 -9.47 -12.07 11.38
N THR A 176 -8.42 -12.25 12.20
CA THR A 176 -8.07 -11.38 13.33
C THR A 176 -6.56 -11.23 13.43
N TYR A 177 -6.10 -10.07 13.91
CA TYR A 177 -4.69 -9.87 14.24
C TYR A 177 -4.28 -10.70 15.47
N GLU A 178 -2.97 -10.91 15.66
CA GLU A 178 -2.42 -11.74 16.75
C GLU A 178 -2.85 -11.27 18.15
N ASP A 179 -3.10 -9.97 18.32
CA ASP A 179 -3.57 -9.35 19.56
C ASP A 179 -5.10 -9.35 19.70
N GLY A 180 -5.81 -9.97 18.75
CA GLY A 180 -7.27 -10.06 18.71
C GLY A 180 -7.97 -8.85 18.07
N ALA A 181 -7.24 -7.87 17.53
CA ALA A 181 -7.88 -6.78 16.79
C ALA A 181 -8.60 -7.30 15.54
N GLN A 182 -9.75 -6.70 15.24
CA GLN A 182 -10.56 -6.96 14.05
C GLN A 182 -10.03 -6.14 12.86
N PRO A 183 -10.30 -6.55 11.61
CA PRO A 183 -9.87 -5.79 10.44
C PRO A 183 -10.62 -4.44 10.33
N LEU A 184 -9.89 -3.34 10.16
CA LEU A 184 -10.43 -2.00 9.91
C LEU A 184 -10.60 -1.69 8.42
N ALA A 185 -9.93 -2.45 7.56
CA ALA A 185 -9.99 -2.30 6.11
C ALA A 185 -10.05 -3.68 5.45
N PRO A 186 -10.54 -3.78 4.20
CA PRO A 186 -10.73 -5.06 3.52
C PRO A 186 -9.43 -5.79 3.16
N PHE A 187 -8.29 -5.09 3.06
CA PHE A 187 -7.03 -5.67 2.60
C PHE A 187 -5.86 -5.23 3.48
N THR A 188 -4.94 -6.16 3.73
CA THR A 188 -3.67 -5.87 4.41
C THR A 188 -2.69 -5.18 3.46
N ALA A 189 -1.68 -4.50 4.01
CA ALA A 189 -0.64 -3.83 3.23
C ALA A 189 0.07 -4.75 2.22
N GLN A 190 0.46 -5.95 2.65
CA GLN A 190 1.11 -6.94 1.77
C GLN A 190 0.21 -7.37 0.61
N ARG A 191 -1.09 -7.54 0.88
CA ARG A 191 -2.09 -7.90 -0.13
C ARG A 191 -2.31 -6.79 -1.15
N ILE A 192 -2.27 -5.53 -0.70
CA ILE A 192 -2.35 -4.35 -1.58
C ILE A 192 -1.10 -4.24 -2.44
N ASP A 193 0.11 -4.34 -1.87
CA ASP A 193 1.37 -4.25 -2.62
C ASP A 193 1.47 -5.30 -3.72
N TYR A 194 1.11 -6.56 -3.40
CA TYR A 194 1.04 -7.61 -4.40
C TYR A 194 0.09 -7.25 -5.54
N SER A 195 -1.09 -6.74 -5.20
CA SER A 195 -2.09 -6.31 -6.18
C SER A 195 -1.59 -5.16 -7.05
N LEU A 196 -0.93 -4.15 -6.47
CA LEU A 196 -0.38 -3.01 -7.21
C LEU A 196 0.71 -3.47 -8.19
N ALA A 197 1.58 -4.38 -7.77
CA ALA A 197 2.60 -4.97 -8.63
C ALA A 197 1.97 -5.76 -9.79
N ARG A 198 0.94 -6.56 -9.53
CA ARG A 198 0.18 -7.28 -10.57
C ARG A 198 -0.58 -6.35 -11.49
N LEU A 199 -1.20 -5.30 -10.95
CA LEU A 199 -1.95 -4.31 -11.71
C LEU A 199 -1.04 -3.64 -12.74
N ASN A 200 0.12 -3.16 -12.30
CA ASN A 200 1.13 -2.58 -13.19
C ASN A 200 1.60 -3.61 -14.23
N HIS A 201 1.98 -4.82 -13.81
CA HIS A 201 2.44 -5.87 -14.73
C HIS A 201 1.43 -6.22 -15.83
N TYR A 202 0.14 -6.35 -15.49
CA TYR A 202 -0.89 -6.78 -16.43
C TYR A 202 -1.44 -5.64 -17.29
N THR A 203 -1.40 -4.40 -16.81
CA THR A 203 -1.95 -3.25 -17.53
C THR A 203 -0.88 -2.36 -18.15
N ALA A 204 0.40 -2.62 -17.86
CA ALA A 204 1.53 -1.77 -18.21
C ALA A 204 1.30 -0.29 -17.84
N THR A 205 0.52 -0.03 -16.79
CA THR A 205 0.08 1.30 -16.39
C THR A 205 0.29 1.46 -14.89
N ASP A 206 0.87 2.60 -14.50
CA ASP A 206 1.10 2.96 -13.11
C ASP A 206 -0.24 3.06 -12.36
N PRO A 207 -0.37 2.45 -11.18
CA PRO A 207 -1.57 2.53 -10.36
C PRO A 207 -2.09 3.95 -10.12
N HIS A 208 -1.23 4.98 -10.14
CA HIS A 208 -1.65 6.36 -9.94
C HIS A 208 -2.57 6.90 -11.06
N HIS A 209 -2.58 6.27 -12.24
CA HIS A 209 -3.42 6.66 -13.36
C HIS A 209 -4.82 6.04 -13.31
N PHE A 210 -5.06 5.06 -12.43
CA PHE A 210 -6.37 4.41 -12.34
C PHE A 210 -7.45 5.35 -11.82
N GLN A 211 -8.59 5.34 -12.52
CA GLN A 211 -9.75 6.15 -12.18
C GLN A 211 -10.78 5.32 -11.39
N ASN A 212 -11.65 6.00 -10.64
CA ASN A 212 -12.69 5.36 -9.82
C ASN A 212 -13.78 4.64 -10.63
N HIS A 213 -13.91 4.94 -11.92
CA HIS A 213 -14.89 4.34 -12.82
C HIS A 213 -14.19 3.44 -13.82
N VAL A 214 -14.42 2.14 -13.72
CA VAL A 214 -13.74 1.10 -14.50
C VAL A 214 -14.69 0.48 -15.51
N LEU A 215 -14.22 0.30 -16.74
CA LEU A 215 -14.91 -0.41 -17.82
C LEU A 215 -14.09 -1.64 -18.22
N PHE A 216 -14.75 -2.80 -18.32
CA PHE A 216 -14.13 -4.01 -18.85
C PHE A 216 -14.68 -4.29 -20.24
N THR A 217 -13.78 -4.61 -21.18
CA THR A 217 -14.11 -4.95 -22.56
C THR A 217 -13.35 -6.21 -22.95
N ASN A 218 -13.89 -6.96 -23.91
CA ASN A 218 -13.34 -8.24 -24.36
C ASN A 218 -12.90 -8.24 -25.84
N TYR A 219 -12.92 -7.08 -26.49
CA TYR A 219 -12.48 -6.90 -27.88
C TYR A 219 -11.67 -5.61 -28.04
N GLN A 220 -10.63 -5.67 -28.86
CA GLN A 220 -9.71 -4.55 -29.11
C GLN A 220 -10.41 -3.31 -29.65
N PHE A 221 -11.43 -3.45 -30.51
CA PHE A 221 -12.09 -2.28 -31.12
C PHE A 221 -12.72 -1.33 -30.09
N TYR A 222 -13.12 -1.82 -28.91
CA TYR A 222 -13.62 -0.95 -27.84
C TYR A 222 -12.53 -0.02 -27.29
N VAL A 223 -11.27 -0.47 -27.29
CA VAL A 223 -10.12 0.35 -26.87
C VAL A 223 -9.85 1.43 -27.90
N ASP A 224 -9.88 1.08 -29.19
CA ASP A 224 -9.67 2.02 -30.29
C ASP A 224 -10.75 3.13 -30.29
N GLU A 225 -12.02 2.75 -30.09
CA GLU A 225 -13.13 3.70 -29.95
C GLU A 225 -13.03 4.54 -28.67
N PHE A 226 -12.55 3.95 -27.57
CA PHE A 226 -12.33 4.70 -26.33
C PHE A 226 -11.22 5.74 -26.48
N GLU A 227 -10.14 5.42 -27.18
CA GLU A 227 -9.09 6.39 -27.51
C GLU A 227 -9.64 7.52 -28.39
N ALA A 228 -10.41 7.20 -29.44
CA ALA A 228 -11.04 8.21 -30.29
C ALA A 228 -11.95 9.15 -29.47
N TYR A 229 -12.74 8.58 -28.56
CA TYR A 229 -13.57 9.34 -27.63
C TYR A 229 -12.72 10.23 -26.70
N ALA A 230 -11.65 9.68 -26.11
CA ALA A 230 -10.77 10.43 -25.22
C ALA A 230 -10.13 11.63 -25.94
N ARG A 231 -9.65 11.45 -27.18
CA ARG A 231 -9.10 12.54 -28.01
C ARG A 231 -10.16 13.60 -28.32
N ALA A 232 -11.40 13.20 -28.63
CA ALA A 232 -12.49 14.15 -28.81
C ALA A 232 -12.76 14.95 -27.52
N LYS A 233 -12.66 14.33 -26.34
CA LYS A 233 -12.79 15.03 -25.05
C LYS A 233 -11.63 15.97 -24.74
N LEU A 234 -10.39 15.58 -25.04
CA LEU A 234 -9.23 16.47 -24.90
C LEU A 234 -9.31 17.68 -25.84
N SER A 235 -9.98 17.55 -26.99
CA SER A 235 -10.21 18.68 -27.90
C SER A 235 -11.27 19.68 -27.43
N ASP A 236 -12.10 19.31 -26.44
CA ASP A 236 -13.17 20.14 -25.88
C ASP A 236 -12.75 20.70 -24.50
N PRO A 237 -12.42 22.00 -24.39
CA PRO A 237 -12.02 22.61 -23.11
C PRO A 237 -13.10 22.55 -22.02
N ALA A 238 -14.37 22.34 -22.38
CA ALA A 238 -15.48 22.24 -21.42
C ALA A 238 -15.70 20.81 -20.90
N SER A 239 -14.97 19.81 -21.41
CA SER A 239 -15.22 18.40 -21.10
C SER A 239 -14.82 17.99 -19.67
N GLY A 240 -13.88 18.72 -19.07
CA GLY A 240 -13.27 18.40 -17.77
C GLY A 240 -12.19 17.31 -17.83
N TYR A 241 -11.98 16.65 -18.97
CA TYR A 241 -10.89 15.69 -19.17
C TYR A 241 -9.61 16.44 -19.57
N THR A 242 -8.51 16.19 -18.86
CA THR A 242 -7.25 16.92 -19.05
C THR A 242 -6.13 16.08 -19.66
N SER A 243 -6.19 14.76 -19.54
CA SER A 243 -5.23 13.85 -20.16
C SER A 243 -5.84 12.48 -20.47
N PHE A 244 -5.17 11.74 -21.36
CA PHE A 244 -5.42 10.34 -21.66
C PHE A 244 -4.12 9.57 -21.49
N VAL A 245 -4.18 8.44 -20.79
CA VAL A 245 -3.01 7.60 -20.49
C VAL A 245 -3.21 6.25 -21.16
N ALA A 246 -2.36 5.94 -22.13
CA ALA A 246 -2.31 4.65 -22.77
C ALA A 246 -1.35 3.69 -22.05
N THR A 247 -1.43 2.42 -22.43
CA THR A 247 -0.52 1.36 -21.98
C THR A 247 0.94 1.77 -22.18
N GLY A 248 1.79 1.50 -21.20
CA GLY A 248 3.19 1.95 -21.19
C GLY A 248 3.39 3.31 -20.52
N ASN A 249 2.39 3.84 -19.82
CA ASN A 249 2.40 5.17 -19.18
C ASN A 249 2.58 6.32 -20.18
N ILE A 250 2.04 6.17 -21.38
CA ILE A 250 2.10 7.20 -22.41
C ILE A 250 0.93 8.15 -22.17
N GLU A 251 1.22 9.28 -21.53
CA GLU A 251 0.23 10.32 -21.25
C GLU A 251 0.22 11.37 -22.37
N ILE A 252 -0.97 11.64 -22.91
CA ILE A 252 -1.22 12.72 -23.86
C ILE A 252 -2.18 13.75 -23.28
N THR A 253 -1.89 15.03 -23.51
CA THR A 253 -2.78 16.16 -23.24
C THR A 253 -3.25 16.85 -24.52
N ASP A 254 -2.48 16.73 -25.61
CA ASP A 254 -2.86 17.19 -26.95
C ASP A 254 -3.62 16.06 -27.67
N PRO A 255 -4.86 16.29 -28.15
CA PRO A 255 -5.63 15.29 -28.89
C PRO A 255 -4.94 14.77 -30.16
N LYS A 256 -3.91 15.46 -30.67
CA LYS A 256 -3.12 15.07 -31.86
C LYS A 256 -1.77 14.43 -31.54
N ALA A 257 -1.40 14.28 -30.26
CA ALA A 257 -0.15 13.64 -29.88
C ALA A 257 -0.12 12.16 -30.27
N LEU A 258 1.08 11.67 -30.62
CA LEU A 258 1.33 10.26 -30.90
C LEU A 258 1.44 9.47 -29.60
N ILE A 259 0.98 8.21 -29.65
CA ILE A 259 1.10 7.20 -28.60
C ILE A 259 1.99 6.07 -29.14
#